data_AF-M5S835-F1
#
_entry.id   AF-M5S835-F1
#
_cell.length_a   1.000
_cell.length_b   1.000
_cell.length_c   1.000
_cell.angle_alpha   90.00
_cell.angle_beta   90.00
_cell.angle_gamma   90.00
#
_symmetry.space_group_name_H-M   'P 1'
#
loop_
_entity.id
_entity.type
_entity.pdbx_description
1 polymer ?
#
loop_
_entity_poly.entity_id
_entity_poly.type
_entity_poly.pdbx_seq_one_letter_code
_entity_poly.pdbx_strand_id
1 'polypeptide(L)'
;MSFPNPYEFTLNASTQTNALRPTLVRASAGTGKTYQLTARLLRILLQDSPPETILATTFTRKAAGEILDRVLLVLSKGGDDNDADALGQLRDQVGVPTLNHQTCRQLLHKILRNIHRLRI
;
A
#
# COMPACT_ATOMS: atom_id res chain seq x y z
N MET A 1 20.97 -16.72 24.88
CA MET A 1 19.58 -16.33 25.19
C MET A 1 19.23 -15.18 24.26
N SER A 2 18.51 -15.45 23.17
CA SER A 2 18.16 -14.44 22.15
C SER A 2 16.86 -13.76 22.56
N PHE A 3 16.87 -12.44 22.66
CA PHE A 3 15.66 -11.66 22.88
C PHE A 3 14.79 -11.71 21.61
N PRO A 4 13.45 -11.81 21.73
CA PRO A 4 12.56 -11.70 20.59
C PRO A 4 12.64 -10.29 19.99
N ASN A 5 12.61 -10.22 18.67
CA ASN A 5 12.68 -8.96 17.92
C ASN A 5 11.37 -8.18 18.12
N PRO A 6 11.39 -6.91 18.59
CA PRO A 6 10.17 -6.12 18.84
C PRO A 6 9.36 -5.77 17.57
N TYR A 7 9.81 -6.21 16.39
CA TYR A 7 9.09 -6.06 15.12
C TYR A 7 8.45 -7.36 14.60
N GLU A 8 8.53 -8.48 15.33
CA GLU A 8 7.74 -9.69 15.00
C GLU A 8 6.29 -9.49 15.44
N PHE A 9 5.50 -8.89 14.55
CA PHE A 9 4.04 -8.95 14.64
C PHE A 9 3.60 -10.31 14.07
N THR A 10 3.34 -11.28 14.94
CA THR A 10 2.82 -12.60 14.53
C THR A 10 1.41 -12.43 13.99
N LEU A 11 1.27 -12.27 12.68
CA LEU A 11 0.03 -12.52 11.95
C LEU A 11 -0.06 -14.02 11.71
N ASN A 12 -0.60 -14.75 12.68
CA ASN A 12 -1.16 -16.08 12.47
C ASN A 12 -2.43 -15.94 11.62
N ALA A 13 -2.24 -15.71 10.31
CA ALA A 13 -3.22 -15.97 9.30
C ALA A 13 -2.78 -17.25 8.58
N SER A 14 -3.57 -18.30 8.76
CA SER A 14 -3.62 -19.47 7.88
C SER A 14 -3.25 -19.08 6.44
N THR A 15 -2.40 -19.87 5.80
CA THR A 15 -2.03 -19.88 4.38
C THR A 15 -3.28 -19.96 3.49
N GLN A 16 -4.08 -18.90 3.48
CA GLN A 16 -5.07 -18.65 2.47
C GLN A 16 -4.30 -17.89 1.40
N THR A 17 -3.90 -18.59 0.35
CA THR A 17 -3.52 -17.96 -0.91
C THR A 17 -4.74 -17.13 -1.33
N ASN A 18 -4.80 -15.88 -0.89
CA ASN A 18 -5.84 -14.95 -1.27
C ASN A 18 -5.55 -14.61 -2.73
N ALA A 19 -6.00 -15.48 -3.64
CA ALA A 19 -5.69 -15.40 -5.05
C ALA A 19 -6.15 -14.03 -5.54
N LEU A 20 -5.19 -13.15 -5.85
CA LEU A 20 -5.48 -11.83 -6.41
C LEU A 20 -6.25 -12.04 -7.71
N ARG A 21 -7.56 -11.81 -7.70
CA ARG A 21 -8.39 -11.98 -8.89
C ARG A 21 -7.92 -10.99 -9.96
N PRO A 22 -7.66 -11.43 -11.21
CA PRO A 22 -7.38 -10.52 -12.32
C PRO A 22 -8.48 -9.46 -12.38
N THR A 23 -8.10 -8.19 -12.46
CA THR A 23 -9.06 -7.07 -12.45
C THR A 23 -8.70 -6.10 -13.56
N LEU A 24 -9.66 -5.85 -14.44
CA LEU A 24 -9.56 -4.82 -15.45
C LEU A 24 -10.28 -3.57 -14.95
N VAL A 25 -9.52 -2.52 -14.67
CA VAL A 25 -10.09 -1.20 -14.38
C VAL A 25 -10.22 -0.43 -15.70
N ARG A 26 -11.45 -0.31 -16.20
CA ARG A 26 -11.77 0.60 -17.29
C ARG A 26 -12.14 1.94 -16.69
N ALA A 27 -11.47 3.00 -17.10
CA ALA A 27 -11.93 4.33 -16.73
C ALA A 27 -11.58 5.38 -17.79
N SER A 28 -12.50 6.31 -18.02
CA SER A 28 -12.35 7.44 -18.95
C SER A 28 -11.45 8.52 -18.36
N ALA A 29 -11.06 9.52 -19.15
CA ALA A 29 -10.31 10.66 -18.62
C ALA A 29 -11.07 11.28 -17.43
N GLY A 30 -10.38 11.56 -16.32
CA GLY A 30 -10.98 12.16 -15.12
C GLY A 30 -11.75 11.21 -14.17
N THR A 31 -11.97 9.93 -14.51
CA THR A 31 -12.85 9.06 -13.70
C THR A 31 -12.12 8.22 -12.63
N GLY A 32 -11.00 8.70 -12.10
CA GLY A 32 -10.36 8.06 -10.93
C GLY A 32 -9.53 6.79 -11.20
N LYS A 33 -9.04 6.55 -12.44
CA LYS A 33 -8.11 5.42 -12.75
C LYS A 33 -6.97 5.31 -11.75
N THR A 34 -6.28 6.42 -11.54
CA THR A 34 -5.12 6.49 -10.65
C THR A 34 -5.53 6.25 -9.21
N TYR A 35 -6.68 6.75 -8.78
CA TYR A 35 -7.21 6.53 -7.43
C TYR A 35 -7.47 5.05 -7.16
N GLN A 36 -8.12 4.34 -8.10
CA GLN A 36 -8.37 2.90 -7.99
C GLN A 36 -7.08 2.07 -8.08
N LEU A 37 -6.12 2.48 -8.92
CA LEU A 37 -4.84 1.81 -9.04
C LEU A 37 -4.03 1.93 -7.74
N THR A 38 -3.94 3.13 -7.17
CA THR A 38 -3.30 3.39 -5.86
C THR A 38 -3.98 2.57 -4.76
N ALA A 39 -5.32 2.56 -4.70
CA ALA A 39 -6.06 1.75 -3.74
C ALA A 39 -5.73 0.26 -3.85
N ARG A 40 -5.69 -0.28 -5.07
CA ARG A 40 -5.38 -1.69 -5.32
C ARG A 40 -3.94 -2.03 -4.91
N LEU A 41 -2.98 -1.19 -5.28
CA LEU A 41 -1.58 -1.37 -4.92
C LEU A 41 -1.40 -1.38 -3.39
N LEU A 42 -2.02 -0.42 -2.70
CA LEU A 42 -2.02 -0.36 -1.24
C LEU A 42 -2.63 -1.61 -0.60
N ARG A 43 -3.75 -2.13 -1.12
CA ARG A 43 -4.34 -3.38 -0.62
C ARG A 43 -3.40 -4.58 -0.73
N ILE A 44 -2.67 -4.69 -1.84
CA ILE A 44 -1.68 -5.77 -2.03
C ILE A 44 -0.52 -5.60 -1.04
N LEU A 45 -0.04 -4.37 -0.86
CA LEU A 45 1.04 -4.04 0.07
C LEU A 45 0.65 -4.27 1.55
N LEU A 46 -0.62 -4.05 1.90
CA LEU A 46 -1.18 -4.30 3.23
C LEU A 46 -1.38 -5.78 3.55
N GLN A 47 -1.40 -6.67 2.55
CA GLN A 47 -1.48 -8.13 2.73
C GLN A 47 -0.12 -8.76 3.09
N ASP A 48 0.86 -7.94 3.45
CA ASP A 48 2.23 -8.32 3.79
C ASP A 48 2.99 -9.07 2.69
N SER A 49 2.53 -8.96 1.45
CA SER A 49 3.28 -9.45 0.28
C SER A 49 4.67 -8.80 0.23
N PRO A 50 5.75 -9.58 0.04
CA PRO A 50 7.08 -9.00 -0.10
C PRO A 50 7.07 -8.04 -1.30
N PRO A 51 7.52 -6.78 -1.15
CA PRO A 51 7.43 -5.79 -2.22
C PRO A 51 8.16 -6.23 -3.51
N GLU A 52 9.17 -7.09 -3.38
CA GLU A 52 9.89 -7.73 -4.49
C GLU A 52 9.04 -8.69 -5.35
N THR A 53 7.87 -9.09 -4.89
CA THR A 53 6.90 -9.92 -5.63
C THR A 53 5.91 -9.09 -6.45
N ILE A 54 5.94 -7.75 -6.32
CA ILE A 54 5.01 -6.84 -6.98
C ILE A 54 5.74 -6.10 -8.10
N LEU A 55 5.31 -6.33 -9.34
CA LEU A 55 5.70 -5.52 -10.49
C LEU A 55 4.55 -4.59 -10.84
N ALA A 56 4.74 -3.28 -10.63
CA ALA A 56 3.90 -2.27 -11.24
C ALA A 56 4.58 -1.82 -12.54
N THR A 57 3.83 -1.67 -13.63
CA THR A 57 4.39 -1.17 -14.88
C THR A 57 3.39 -0.22 -15.53
N THR A 58 3.91 0.79 -16.22
CA THR A 58 3.11 1.82 -16.89
C THR A 58 3.75 2.16 -18.23
N PHE A 59 2.99 2.83 -19.11
CA PHE A 59 3.49 3.20 -20.44
C PHE A 59 4.67 4.19 -20.39
N THR A 60 4.79 4.99 -19.32
CA THR A 60 5.85 5.98 -19.17
C THR A 60 6.45 5.97 -17.77
N ARG A 61 7.76 6.21 -17.67
CA ARG A 61 8.45 6.35 -16.37
C ARG A 61 7.84 7.46 -15.50
N LYS A 62 7.30 8.51 -16.12
CA LYS A 62 6.62 9.60 -15.43
C LYS A 62 5.34 9.11 -14.74
N ALA A 63 4.51 8.33 -15.44
CA ALA A 63 3.29 7.78 -14.86
C ALA A 63 3.59 6.82 -13.69
N ALA A 64 4.64 6.01 -13.82
CA ALA A 64 5.16 5.18 -12.73
C ALA A 64 5.52 6.02 -11.48
N GLY A 65 6.28 7.10 -11.67
CA GLY A 65 6.63 8.03 -10.59
C GLY A 65 5.40 8.68 -9.94
N GLU A 66 4.45 9.16 -10.73
CA GLU A 66 3.21 9.78 -10.23
C GLU A 66 2.37 8.83 -9.36
N ILE A 67 2.37 7.52 -9.67
CA ILE A 67 1.68 6.51 -8.86
C ILE A 67 2.42 6.27 -7.54
N LEU A 68 3.75 6.18 -7.58
CA LEU A 68 4.57 6.00 -6.37
C LEU A 68 4.42 7.20 -5.43
N ASP A 69 4.53 8.42 -5.96
CA ASP A 69 4.39 9.64 -5.17
C ASP A 69 3.04 9.71 -4.46
N ARG A 70 1.97 9.29 -5.15
CA ARG A 70 0.63 9.22 -4.55
C ARG A 70 0.55 8.19 -3.42
N VAL A 71 1.13 7.00 -3.61
CA VAL A 71 1.17 5.97 -2.55
C VAL A 71 1.89 6.50 -1.32
N LEU A 72 3.06 7.11 -1.50
CA LEU A 72 3.85 7.68 -0.40
C LEU A 72 3.10 8.80 0.31
N LEU A 73 2.48 9.72 -0.43
CA LEU A 73 1.72 10.83 0.13
C LEU A 73 0.53 10.35 0.96
N VAL A 74 -0.25 9.40 0.45
CA VAL A 74 -1.43 8.86 1.14
C VAL A 74 -1.04 8.12 2.42
N LEU A 75 0.05 7.34 2.39
CA LEU A 75 0.56 6.66 3.58
C LEU A 75 1.15 7.63 4.60
N SER A 76 1.82 8.69 4.15
CA SER A 76 2.33 9.73 5.04
C SER A 76 1.21 10.43 5.79
N LYS A 77 0.13 10.82 5.10
CA LYS A 77 -1.03 11.45 5.73
C LYS A 77 -1.78 10.50 6.64
N GLY A 78 -2.06 9.28 6.18
CA GLY A 78 -2.73 8.26 6.99
C GLY A 78 -1.92 7.80 8.20
N GLY A 79 -0.62 8.11 8.26
CA GLY A 79 0.27 7.85 9.39
C GLY A 79 0.48 9.04 10.32
N ASP A 80 -0.05 10.22 10.01
CA ASP A 80 0.02 11.40 10.87
C ASP A 80 -1.08 11.32 11.92
N ASP A 81 -0.69 11.29 13.20
CA ASP A 81 -1.60 11.20 14.34
C ASP A 81 -2.48 12.47 14.47
N ASN A 82 -2.11 13.57 13.81
CA ASN A 82 -2.88 14.82 13.80
C ASN A 82 -3.92 14.91 12.67
N ASP A 83 -3.91 13.97 11.71
CA ASP A 83 -4.79 14.00 10.52
C ASP A 83 -5.72 12.76 10.51
N ALA A 84 -6.70 12.78 11.42
CA ALA A 84 -7.68 11.70 11.55
C ALA A 84 -8.57 11.56 10.29
N ASP A 85 -8.82 12.68 9.59
CA ASP A 85 -9.61 12.70 8.36
C ASP A 85 -8.90 11.96 7.23
N ALA A 86 -7.58 12.12 7.10
CA ALA A 86 -6.81 11.39 6.09
C ALA A 86 -6.80 9.89 6.32
N LEU A 87 -6.75 9.42 7.57
CA LEU A 87 -6.87 7.99 7.87
C LEU A 87 -8.27 7.47 7.50
N GLY A 88 -9.33 8.23 7.77
CA GLY A 88 -10.69 7.91 7.34
C GLY A 88 -10.80 7.74 5.82
N GLN A 89 -10.32 8.73 5.06
CA GLN A 89 -10.31 8.69 3.60
C GLN A 89 -9.49 7.51 3.06
N LEU A 90 -8.36 7.20 3.69
CA LEU A 90 -7.54 6.07 3.31
C LEU A 90 -8.27 4.73 3.55
N ARG A 91 -8.93 4.58 4.70
CA ARG A 91 -9.76 3.38 5.00
C ARG A 91 -10.83 3.18 3.94
N ASP A 92 -11.52 4.24 3.55
CA ASP A 92 -12.56 4.20 2.50
C ASP A 92 -11.95 3.86 1.14
N GLN A 93 -10.80 4.45 0.81
CA GLN A 93 -10.10 4.20 -0.43
C GLN A 93 -9.66 2.73 -0.56
N VAL A 94 -9.04 2.16 0.47
CA VAL A 94 -8.52 0.79 0.44
C VAL A 94 -9.57 -0.26 0.80
N GLY A 95 -10.67 0.14 1.45
CA GLY A 95 -11.69 -0.76 1.97
C GLY A 95 -11.17 -1.64 3.12
N VAL A 96 -10.31 -1.08 3.98
CA VAL A 96 -9.71 -1.76 5.14
C VAL A 96 -10.05 -0.96 6.41
N PRO A 97 -11.16 -1.28 7.09
CA PRO A 97 -11.64 -0.47 8.23
C PRO A 97 -10.73 -0.57 9.46
N THR A 98 -9.95 -1.65 9.58
CA THR A 98 -9.03 -1.91 10.69
C THR A 98 -7.69 -1.17 10.56
N LEU A 99 -7.47 -0.44 9.45
CA LEU A 99 -6.24 0.31 9.22
C LEU A 99 -6.05 1.38 10.30
N ASN A 100 -4.85 1.49 10.86
CA ASN A 100 -4.51 2.48 11.88
C ASN A 100 -3.23 3.25 11.49
N HIS A 101 -2.98 4.38 12.16
CA HIS A 101 -1.82 5.24 11.89
C HIS A 101 -0.49 4.47 11.98
N GLN A 102 -0.35 3.57 12.95
CA GLN A 102 0.85 2.75 13.11
C GLN A 102 1.10 1.85 11.89
N THR A 103 0.09 1.18 11.36
CA THR A 103 0.20 0.35 10.15
C THR A 103 0.58 1.19 8.94
N CYS A 104 -0.01 2.38 8.77
CA CYS A 104 0.37 3.31 7.70
C CYS A 104 1.86 3.69 7.78
N ARG A 105 2.34 4.05 8.98
CA ARG A 105 3.74 4.40 9.24
C ARG A 105 4.68 3.20 8.99
N GLN A 106 4.32 2.03 9.48
CA GLN A 106 5.09 0.79 9.27
C GLN A 106 5.22 0.49 7.78
N LEU A 107 4.13 0.59 7.02
CA LEU A 107 4.14 0.35 5.59
C LEU A 107 4.95 1.42 4.84
N LEU A 108 4.82 2.70 5.22
CA LEU A 108 5.62 3.78 4.66
C LEU A 108 7.12 3.53 4.88
N HIS A 109 7.53 3.18 6.11
CA HIS A 109 8.92 2.83 6.40
C HIS A 109 9.39 1.60 5.63
N LYS A 110 8.54 0.57 5.48
CA LYS A 110 8.85 -0.63 4.68
C LYS A 110 9.09 -0.27 3.22
N ILE A 111 8.28 0.61 2.63
CA ILE A 111 8.44 1.07 1.24
C ILE A 111 9.69 1.92 1.10
N LEU A 112 9.91 2.90 1.97
CA LEU A 112 11.08 3.80 1.89
C LEU A 112 12.41 3.05 2.05
N ARG A 113 12.49 2.07 2.97
CA ARG A 113 13.67 1.22 3.13
C ARG A 113 13.95 0.36 1.89
N ASN A 114 12.89 -0.08 1.21
CA ASN A 114 12.98 -0.94 0.04
C ASN A 114 12.73 -0.19 -1.27
N ILE A 115 12.86 1.14 -1.29
CA ILE A 115 12.49 1.94 -2.46
C ILE A 115 13.33 1.57 -3.68
N HIS A 116 14.58 1.16 -3.46
CA HIS A 116 15.51 0.65 -4.48
C HIS A 116 15.17 -0.76 -4.98
N ARG A 117 14.34 -1.52 -4.24
CA ARG A 117 13.87 -2.86 -4.63
C ARG A 117 12.48 -2.85 -5.27
N LEU A 118 11.75 -1.74 -5.15
CA LEU A 118 10.45 -1.57 -5.76
C LEU A 118 10.62 -1.38 -7.28
N ARG A 119 10.19 -2.36 -8.08
CA ARG A 119 10.28 -2.28 -9.54
C ARG A 119 8.98 -1.68 -10.07
N ILE A 120 9.05 -0.41 -10.48
CA ILE A 120 7.97 0.37 -11.13
C ILE A 120 8.40 0.83 -12.52
#